data_AF-A0A7R9IGP6-F1
#
_entry.id   AF-A0A7R9IGP6-F1
#
_cell.length_a   1.000
_cell.length_b   1.000
_cell.length_c   1.000
_cell.angle_alpha   90.00
_cell.angle_beta   90.00
_cell.angle_gamma   90.00
#
_symmetry.space_group_name_H-M   'P 1'
#
loop_
_entity.id
_entity.type
_entity.pdbx_description
1 polymer ?
#
loop_
_entity_poly.entity_id
_entity_poly.type
_entity_poly.pdbx_seq_one_letter_code
_entity_poly.pdbx_strand_id
1 'polypeptide(L)'
;MTIYQLQCKSCDAEYISLTKGSLRQRMNNHHFDKNHKDPDKPVPILAGTHNQDFQTCYTTKILRAFPKQCNSSQLRQWELAHQWITKSTYLPPECFVVGKNPPKISSKVDVWSVGVIFYQCLYGKKCKLAFCKTIADECQPFLQRFQTSKPMTPYLFEAVEKLLRYLMNRCVKPDLMKCTGPKLLSIDTKKSENLILSKNIDIGFATKRLLGETAITVTERQKLEFIHECRSMLTTMIAKLQEKSPLKQKAVRGLSSLDPCVIQHSPQLAQKRFSFLLEELNHANIINDVLAENAKKEYLHFCNLKKSELQEIFRPCDQFSDEVGLDTIYGSFLIGDANYKHLWEVIKICLVLSHGNATVEGGFSVNKSLLVENMHEKTVIAQRHIHDEIQEAGGIKNIHISKKMLDYVRGARKRYHEYLEMKKQEKSEKDKKKAEKRKLDIQVKDLEGERKKLMMATEEKREAIDVELQELKKKQASLY
;
A
#
# COMPACT_ATOMS: atom_id res chain seq x y z
N MET A 1 32.47 -43.98 10.97
CA MET A 1 31.13 -43.81 11.57
C MET A 1 30.24 -43.10 10.56
N THR A 2 28.93 -43.34 10.56
CA THR A 2 28.05 -42.93 9.45
C THR A 2 26.78 -42.30 10.01
N ILE A 3 26.32 -41.21 9.40
CA ILE A 3 25.02 -40.58 9.69
C ILE A 3 23.98 -41.19 8.76
N TYR A 4 22.89 -41.66 9.35
CA TYR A 4 21.75 -42.28 8.68
C TYR A 4 20.52 -41.37 8.76
N GLN A 5 19.71 -41.41 7.71
CA GLN A 5 18.33 -40.90 7.67
C GLN A 5 17.40 -42.12 7.70
N LEU A 6 16.42 -42.09 8.60
CA LEU A 6 15.43 -43.12 8.84
C LEU A 6 14.06 -42.54 8.46
N GLN A 7 13.41 -43.12 7.46
CA GLN A 7 12.09 -42.68 7.01
C GLN A 7 11.06 -43.77 7.29
N CYS A 8 9.97 -43.42 7.97
CA CYS A 8 8.90 -44.38 8.25
C CYS A 8 8.14 -44.68 6.96
N LYS A 9 7.81 -45.96 6.72
CA LYS A 9 7.01 -46.36 5.56
C LYS A 9 5.50 -46.17 5.78
N SER A 10 5.07 -46.02 7.03
CA SER A 10 3.66 -46.00 7.43
C SER A 10 3.14 -44.62 7.82
N CYS A 11 4.02 -43.62 7.96
CA CYS A 11 3.66 -42.23 8.26
C CYS A 11 4.79 -41.27 7.83
N ASP A 12 4.54 -39.96 7.91
CA ASP A 12 5.49 -38.91 7.49
C ASP A 12 6.65 -38.67 8.49
N ALA A 13 6.92 -39.61 9.40
CA ALA A 13 7.95 -39.44 10.43
C ALA A 13 9.36 -39.75 9.87
N GLU A 14 10.30 -38.84 10.13
CA GLU A 14 11.69 -38.94 9.68
C GLU A 14 12.69 -38.59 10.79
N TYR A 15 13.81 -39.32 10.85
CA TYR A 15 14.83 -39.17 11.88
C TYR A 15 16.25 -39.24 11.31
N ILE A 16 17.19 -38.53 11.94
CA ILE A 16 18.62 -38.59 11.61
C ILE A 16 19.40 -39.06 12.82
N SER A 17 20.26 -40.07 12.65
CA SER A 17 21.03 -40.69 13.74
C SER A 17 22.40 -41.20 13.28
N LEU A 18 23.37 -41.22 14.18
CA LEU A 18 24.68 -41.87 13.98
C LEU A 18 24.62 -43.41 14.00
N THR A 19 23.51 -44.01 14.41
CA THR A 19 23.35 -45.47 14.46
C THR A 19 22.16 -45.95 13.64
N LYS A 20 22.29 -47.14 13.04
CA LYS A 20 21.20 -47.78 12.30
C LYS A 20 20.05 -48.27 13.18
N GLY A 21 20.24 -48.40 14.50
CA GLY A 21 19.33 -49.18 15.35
C GLY A 21 18.94 -48.54 16.69
N SER A 22 19.32 -47.30 16.98
CA SER A 22 18.94 -46.69 18.26
C SER A 22 18.99 -45.17 18.28
N LEU A 23 17.85 -44.55 18.57
CA LEU A 23 17.76 -43.12 18.87
C LEU A 23 18.04 -42.92 20.36
N ARG A 24 19.28 -42.58 20.74
CA ARG A 24 19.52 -41.98 22.07
C ARG A 24 18.87 -40.60 22.07
N GLN A 25 17.78 -40.48 22.81
CA GLN A 25 16.81 -39.37 22.79
C GLN A 25 17.40 -37.96 22.94
N ARG A 26 16.71 -36.97 22.34
CA ARG A 26 16.09 -35.81 23.03
C ARG A 26 15.14 -35.00 22.12
N MET A 27 13.88 -34.89 22.57
CA MET A 27 12.81 -33.89 22.23
C MET A 27 12.09 -34.04 20.87
N ASN A 28 10.75 -33.98 20.72
CA ASN A 28 9.59 -33.60 21.56
C ASN A 28 8.41 -34.56 21.28
N ASN A 29 7.55 -34.81 22.30
CA ASN A 29 6.19 -35.39 22.24
C ASN A 29 5.91 -36.90 22.37
N HIS A 30 6.80 -37.76 22.87
CA HIS A 30 6.39 -39.13 23.28
C HIS A 30 7.06 -39.58 24.59
N HIS A 31 6.26 -40.19 25.48
CA HIS A 31 6.60 -40.55 26.86
C HIS A 31 7.62 -41.71 27.00
N PHE A 32 8.30 -41.72 28.14
CA PHE A 32 9.38 -42.61 28.57
C PHE A 32 8.83 -43.72 29.50
N ASP A 33 9.32 -44.97 29.41
CA ASP A 33 9.13 -46.00 30.45
C ASP A 33 10.34 -46.04 31.39
N LYS A 34 10.08 -46.06 32.70
CA LYS A 34 10.95 -45.54 33.79
C LYS A 34 12.06 -46.47 34.30
N ASN A 35 12.30 -47.64 33.70
CA ASN A 35 13.20 -48.63 34.30
C ASN A 35 14.50 -48.86 33.49
N HIS A 36 15.50 -47.98 33.68
CA HIS A 36 16.83 -48.14 33.09
C HIS A 36 17.82 -48.71 34.12
N LYS A 37 18.25 -49.97 33.96
CA LYS A 37 19.35 -50.59 34.74
C LYS A 37 20.68 -50.69 33.98
N ASP A 38 20.72 -50.28 32.71
CA ASP A 38 21.94 -50.33 31.88
C ASP A 38 21.96 -49.13 30.90
N PRO A 39 22.91 -48.20 31.01
CA PRO A 39 22.94 -46.99 30.18
C PRO A 39 23.39 -47.25 28.73
N ASP A 40 23.99 -48.41 28.43
CA ASP A 40 24.53 -48.73 27.09
C ASP A 40 23.65 -49.63 26.23
N LYS A 41 22.51 -50.10 26.75
CA LYS A 41 21.51 -50.81 25.95
C LYS A 41 20.46 -49.86 25.35
N PRO A 42 20.28 -49.84 24.02
CA PRO A 42 19.25 -49.03 23.39
C PRO A 42 17.86 -49.63 23.58
N VAL A 43 16.88 -48.77 23.91
CA VAL A 43 15.48 -49.18 24.08
C VAL A 43 14.74 -49.08 22.73
N PRO A 44 14.02 -50.14 22.29
CA PRO A 44 13.25 -50.11 21.05
C PRO A 44 11.92 -49.37 21.25
N ILE A 45 11.95 -48.03 21.30
CA ILE A 45 10.79 -47.21 21.71
C ILE A 45 9.83 -46.88 20.55
N LEU A 46 10.21 -47.00 19.27
CA LEU A 46 9.45 -46.39 18.16
C LEU A 46 8.77 -47.36 17.17
N ALA A 47 8.91 -48.68 17.37
CA ALA A 47 8.25 -49.70 16.54
C ALA A 47 6.86 -50.11 17.08
N GLY A 48 6.57 -49.76 18.34
CA GLY A 48 5.31 -50.11 19.02
C GLY A 48 4.07 -49.37 18.50
N THR A 49 4.20 -48.20 17.87
CA THR A 49 3.06 -47.44 17.33
C THR A 49 2.44 -48.06 16.08
N HIS A 50 3.19 -48.90 15.37
CA HIS A 50 2.74 -49.57 14.15
C HIS A 50 2.75 -51.10 14.26
N ASN A 51 3.03 -51.66 15.45
CA ASN A 51 3.11 -53.11 15.72
C ASN A 51 4.03 -53.88 14.73
N GLN A 52 5.11 -53.24 14.26
CA GLN A 52 6.08 -53.81 13.31
C GLN A 52 7.49 -53.70 13.87
N ASP A 53 8.43 -54.52 13.39
CA ASP A 53 9.84 -54.41 13.76
C ASP A 53 10.55 -53.27 13.01
N PHE A 54 11.63 -52.74 13.61
CA PHE A 54 12.30 -51.53 13.13
C PHE A 54 12.77 -51.62 11.66
N GLN A 55 13.32 -52.76 11.24
CA GLN A 55 13.83 -52.94 9.88
C GLN A 55 12.72 -52.97 8.83
N THR A 56 11.51 -53.36 9.24
CA THR A 56 10.38 -53.52 8.34
C THR A 56 9.56 -52.22 8.27
N CYS A 57 9.48 -51.49 9.39
CA CYS A 57 8.83 -50.18 9.52
C CYS A 57 9.62 -49.01 8.88
N TYR A 58 10.96 -49.02 8.93
CA TYR A 58 11.79 -47.89 8.45
C TYR A 58 12.64 -48.24 7.22
N THR A 59 12.81 -47.29 6.31
CA THR A 59 13.88 -47.30 5.30
C THR A 59 15.10 -46.55 5.83
N THR A 60 16.30 -47.11 5.61
CA THR A 60 17.58 -46.50 6.00
C THR A 60 18.28 -45.94 4.78
N LYS A 61 18.61 -44.65 4.81
CA LYS A 61 19.47 -44.00 3.81
C LYS A 61 20.73 -43.50 4.49
N ILE A 62 21.88 -43.72 3.86
CA ILE A 62 23.16 -43.17 4.33
C ILE A 62 23.25 -41.72 3.87
N LEU A 63 23.33 -40.76 4.80
CA LEU A 63 23.55 -39.36 4.47
C LEU A 63 25.03 -39.06 4.27
N ARG A 64 25.88 -39.56 5.17
CA ARG A 64 27.32 -39.32 5.10
C ARG A 64 28.13 -40.33 5.90
N ALA A 65 29.24 -40.80 5.33
CA ALA A 65 30.21 -41.65 6.02
C ALA A 65 31.47 -40.83 6.39
N PHE A 66 32.00 -41.05 7.58
CA PHE A 66 33.19 -40.37 8.12
C PHE A 66 34.35 -41.36 8.37
N PRO A 67 35.60 -40.93 8.15
CA PRO A 67 36.80 -41.72 8.46
C PRO A 67 36.92 -42.01 9.97
N LYS A 68 37.65 -43.07 10.32
CA LYS A 68 37.70 -43.62 11.69
C LYS A 68 38.25 -42.67 12.76
N GLN A 69 38.94 -41.58 12.39
CA GLN A 69 39.60 -40.65 13.31
C GLN A 69 38.79 -39.38 13.64
N CYS A 70 37.50 -39.32 13.28
CA CYS A 70 36.66 -38.15 13.58
C CYS A 70 36.26 -38.12 15.06
N ASN A 71 36.42 -36.97 15.73
CA ASN A 71 36.17 -36.87 17.16
C ASN A 71 34.65 -36.89 17.49
N SER A 72 34.29 -37.41 18.66
CA SER A 72 32.89 -37.65 19.06
C SER A 72 32.07 -36.36 19.17
N SER A 73 32.69 -35.23 19.53
CA SER A 73 32.02 -33.93 19.59
C SER A 73 31.70 -33.37 18.20
N GLN A 74 32.61 -33.52 17.23
CA GLN A 74 32.40 -33.15 15.82
C GLN A 74 31.32 -34.03 15.21
N LEU A 75 31.35 -35.35 15.43
CA LEU A 75 30.32 -36.26 14.92
C LEU A 75 28.93 -35.89 15.45
N ARG A 76 28.82 -35.53 16.74
CA ARG A 76 27.57 -35.06 17.33
C ARG A 76 27.14 -33.70 16.81
N GLN A 77 28.08 -32.77 16.58
CA GLN A 77 27.81 -31.50 15.92
C GLN A 77 27.33 -31.71 14.48
N TRP A 78 27.86 -32.69 13.75
CA TRP A 78 27.40 -33.02 12.39
C TRP A 78 26.04 -33.72 12.37
N GLU A 79 25.76 -34.62 13.31
CA GLU A 79 24.45 -35.24 13.50
C GLU A 79 23.39 -34.16 13.81
N LEU A 80 23.69 -33.26 14.75
CA LEU A 80 22.85 -32.09 15.04
C LEU A 80 22.76 -31.20 13.80
N ALA A 81 23.84 -30.84 13.14
CA ALA A 81 23.79 -30.03 11.93
C ALA A 81 22.90 -30.65 10.85
N HIS A 82 22.93 -31.98 10.64
CA HIS A 82 22.04 -32.64 9.68
C HIS A 82 20.60 -32.69 10.16
N GLN A 83 20.33 -33.01 11.44
CA GLN A 83 18.99 -32.90 12.04
C GLN A 83 18.41 -31.49 11.92
N TRP A 84 19.28 -30.48 12.06
CA TRP A 84 18.95 -29.07 11.95
C TRP A 84 18.78 -28.68 10.50
N ILE A 85 19.60 -29.15 9.56
CA ILE A 85 19.50 -28.92 8.09
C ILE A 85 18.21 -29.54 7.52
N THR A 86 17.82 -30.74 7.95
CA THR A 86 16.52 -31.30 7.56
C THR A 86 15.34 -30.61 8.25
N LYS A 87 15.58 -29.86 9.33
CA LYS A 87 14.63 -28.94 9.97
C LYS A 87 14.86 -27.46 9.57
N SER A 88 15.81 -27.14 8.66
CA SER A 88 16.41 -25.79 8.53
C SER A 88 15.68 -24.89 7.56
N THR A 89 14.40 -25.13 7.30
CA THR A 89 13.65 -24.34 6.34
C THR A 89 13.62 -22.85 6.71
N TYR A 90 13.85 -22.51 7.99
CA TYR A 90 13.64 -21.16 8.53
C TYR A 90 14.91 -20.40 8.92
N LEU A 91 16.10 -20.98 8.77
CA LEU A 91 17.36 -20.31 9.17
C LEU A 91 18.03 -19.58 7.97
N PRO A 92 18.64 -18.41 8.18
CA PRO A 92 19.29 -17.64 7.12
C PRO A 92 20.73 -18.11 6.82
N PRO A 93 21.28 -17.75 5.65
CA PRO A 93 22.59 -18.24 5.16
C PRO A 93 23.76 -18.04 6.14
N GLU A 94 23.77 -16.95 6.90
CA GLU A 94 24.83 -16.64 7.88
C GLU A 94 24.93 -17.67 9.01
N CYS A 95 23.87 -18.43 9.29
CA CYS A 95 23.87 -19.50 10.28
C CYS A 95 24.65 -20.74 9.82
N PHE A 96 25.03 -20.82 8.53
CA PHE A 96 25.68 -21.98 7.93
C PHE A 96 27.15 -21.73 7.55
N VAL A 97 27.70 -20.55 7.87
CA VAL A 97 29.10 -20.23 7.58
C VAL A 97 30.01 -21.05 8.52
N VAL A 98 30.78 -21.96 7.94
CA VAL A 98 31.75 -22.80 8.68
C VAL A 98 33.15 -22.21 8.52
N GLY A 99 33.73 -21.73 9.63
CA GLY A 99 35.08 -21.16 9.68
C GLY A 99 35.73 -21.33 11.06
N LYS A 100 36.94 -20.77 11.25
CA LYS A 100 37.66 -20.83 12.55
C LYS A 100 36.91 -20.16 13.70
N ASN A 101 36.06 -19.17 13.40
CA ASN A 101 35.26 -18.44 14.39
C ASN A 101 33.76 -18.74 14.18
N PRO A 102 32.97 -18.80 15.27
CA PRO A 102 31.53 -19.03 15.17
C PRO A 102 30.81 -17.86 14.46
N PRO A 103 29.72 -18.13 13.72
CA PRO A 103 28.95 -17.09 13.05
C PRO A 103 28.33 -16.12 14.08
N LYS A 104 28.42 -14.82 13.80
CA LYS A 104 27.79 -13.79 14.63
C LYS A 104 26.32 -13.65 14.26
N ILE A 105 25.44 -13.95 15.21
CA ILE A 105 23.97 -13.95 15.04
C ILE A 105 23.36 -12.70 15.72
N SER A 106 22.27 -12.18 15.15
CA SER A 106 21.47 -11.06 15.69
C SER A 106 19.97 -11.30 15.46
N SER A 107 19.09 -10.41 15.92
CA SER A 107 17.64 -10.47 15.70
C SER A 107 17.19 -10.47 14.22
N LYS A 108 18.11 -10.23 13.28
CA LYS A 108 17.85 -10.38 11.84
C LYS A 108 17.55 -11.83 11.42
N VAL A 109 17.98 -12.80 12.22
CA VAL A 109 17.65 -14.22 12.02
C VAL A 109 16.15 -14.48 12.19
N ASP A 110 15.50 -13.74 13.09
CA ASP A 110 14.05 -13.83 13.28
C ASP A 110 13.28 -13.25 12.08
N VAL A 111 13.80 -12.17 11.47
CA VAL A 111 13.21 -11.55 10.27
C VAL A 111 13.21 -12.50 9.08
N TRP A 112 14.32 -13.24 8.87
CA TRP A 112 14.39 -14.28 7.84
C TRP A 112 13.40 -15.42 8.12
N SER A 113 13.35 -15.89 9.37
CA SER A 113 12.44 -16.94 9.80
C SER A 113 10.98 -16.55 9.54
N VAL A 114 10.59 -15.32 9.86
CA VAL A 114 9.25 -14.77 9.57
C VAL A 114 8.98 -14.73 8.06
N GLY A 115 9.96 -14.35 7.25
CA GLY A 115 9.84 -14.36 5.78
C GLY A 115 9.60 -15.77 5.21
N VAL A 116 10.31 -16.78 5.70
CA VAL A 116 10.11 -18.17 5.25
C VAL A 116 8.83 -18.77 5.82
N ILE A 117 8.43 -18.47 7.06
CA ILE A 117 7.13 -18.85 7.62
C ILE A 117 6.01 -18.23 6.79
N PHE A 118 6.10 -16.93 6.46
CA PHE A 118 5.14 -16.26 5.60
C PHE A 118 5.10 -16.89 4.20
N TYR A 119 6.26 -17.17 3.61
CA TYR A 119 6.38 -17.89 2.34
C TYR A 119 5.74 -19.28 2.41
N GLN A 120 5.98 -20.07 3.45
CA GLN A 120 5.44 -21.41 3.62
C GLN A 120 3.93 -21.40 3.90
N CYS A 121 3.45 -20.43 4.70
CA CYS A 121 2.03 -20.19 4.93
C CYS A 121 1.29 -19.77 3.66
N LEU A 122 1.95 -19.02 2.76
CA LEU A 122 1.38 -18.61 1.48
C LEU A 122 1.53 -19.68 0.38
N TYR A 123 2.62 -20.44 0.38
CA TYR A 123 3.10 -21.20 -0.79
C TYR A 123 3.35 -22.70 -0.57
N GLY A 124 3.05 -23.26 0.62
CA GLY A 124 2.85 -24.70 0.80
C GLY A 124 1.68 -25.28 -0.02
N LYS A 125 0.97 -24.42 -0.76
CA LYS A 125 -0.09 -24.74 -1.72
C LYS A 125 0.29 -24.16 -3.10
N LYS A 126 0.99 -24.95 -3.92
CA LYS A 126 1.51 -24.54 -5.25
C LYS A 126 0.45 -23.88 -6.14
N CYS A 127 -0.81 -24.34 -6.10
CA CYS A 127 -1.91 -23.73 -6.85
C CYS A 127 -2.26 -22.30 -6.36
N LYS A 128 -2.22 -22.05 -5.05
CA LYS A 128 -2.45 -20.71 -4.48
C LYS A 128 -1.34 -19.74 -4.92
N LEU A 129 -0.07 -20.18 -4.85
CA LEU A 129 1.07 -19.40 -5.36
C LEU A 129 0.89 -19.03 -6.83
N ALA A 130 0.61 -20.02 -7.67
CA ALA A 130 0.46 -19.81 -9.09
C ALA A 130 -0.67 -18.81 -9.40
N PHE A 131 -1.79 -18.92 -8.70
CA PHE A 131 -2.91 -17.98 -8.86
C PHE A 131 -2.54 -16.57 -8.41
N CYS A 132 -2.02 -16.41 -7.19
CA CYS A 132 -1.59 -15.10 -6.67
C CYS A 132 -0.52 -14.46 -7.57
N LYS A 133 0.40 -15.25 -8.12
CA LYS A 133 1.39 -14.77 -9.08
C LYS A 133 0.72 -14.18 -10.33
N THR A 134 -0.28 -14.85 -10.90
CA THR A 134 -0.98 -14.29 -12.08
C THR A 134 -1.64 -12.94 -11.79
N ILE A 135 -2.23 -12.78 -10.61
CA ILE A 135 -2.82 -11.51 -10.19
C ILE A 135 -1.74 -10.45 -9.96
N ALA A 136 -0.61 -10.83 -9.36
CA ALA A 136 0.52 -9.94 -9.17
C ALA A 136 1.09 -9.46 -10.52
N ASP A 137 1.27 -10.37 -11.48
CA ASP A 137 1.75 -10.08 -12.83
C ASP A 137 0.77 -9.13 -13.58
N GLU A 138 -0.54 -9.24 -13.34
CA GLU A 138 -1.55 -8.30 -13.89
C GLU A 138 -1.49 -6.91 -13.22
N CYS A 139 -1.16 -6.83 -11.93
CA CYS A 139 -1.07 -5.57 -11.20
C CYS A 139 0.27 -4.86 -11.39
N GLN A 140 1.34 -5.63 -11.63
CA GLN A 140 2.71 -5.13 -11.69
C GLN A 140 2.92 -4.00 -12.71
N PRO A 141 2.41 -4.09 -13.96
CA PRO A 141 2.56 -3.00 -14.94
C PRO A 141 1.96 -1.68 -14.45
N PHE A 142 0.81 -1.74 -13.77
CA PHE A 142 0.23 -0.56 -13.14
C PHE A 142 1.15 -0.05 -12.03
N LEU A 143 1.57 -0.91 -11.10
CA LEU A 143 2.40 -0.50 -9.97
C LEU A 143 3.71 0.14 -10.42
N GLN A 144 4.39 -0.45 -11.40
CA GLN A 144 5.68 0.04 -11.92
C GLN A 144 5.54 1.36 -12.67
N ARG A 145 4.50 1.51 -13.51
CA ARG A 145 4.30 2.71 -14.35
C ARG A 145 4.19 4.02 -13.54
N PHE A 146 3.69 3.95 -12.30
CA PHE A 146 3.55 5.13 -11.43
C PHE A 146 4.70 5.26 -10.41
N GLN A 147 5.75 4.43 -10.47
CA GLN A 147 6.99 4.60 -9.67
C GLN A 147 7.98 5.52 -10.39
N THR A 148 7.56 6.75 -10.69
CA THR A 148 8.41 7.73 -11.37
C THR A 148 8.16 9.12 -10.80
N SER A 149 9.13 10.03 -10.97
CA SER A 149 8.96 11.45 -10.65
C SER A 149 8.27 12.24 -11.77
N LYS A 150 8.13 11.63 -12.96
CA LYS A 150 7.50 12.25 -14.13
C LYS A 150 6.00 12.43 -13.93
N PRO A 151 5.37 13.43 -14.56
CA PRO A 151 3.94 13.67 -14.36
C PRO A 151 3.08 12.59 -15.03
N MET A 152 2.54 11.66 -14.23
CA MET A 152 1.70 10.54 -14.72
C MET A 152 0.21 10.73 -14.51
N THR A 153 -0.24 11.85 -13.93
CA THR A 153 -1.67 12.09 -13.65
C THR A 153 -2.58 11.96 -14.87
N PRO A 154 -2.20 12.38 -16.10
CA PRO A 154 -3.08 12.23 -17.27
C PRO A 154 -3.39 10.77 -17.62
N TYR A 155 -2.46 9.85 -17.32
CA TYR A 155 -2.61 8.42 -17.62
C TYR A 155 -3.41 7.64 -16.56
N LEU A 156 -3.66 8.23 -15.39
CA LEU A 156 -4.23 7.52 -14.24
C LEU A 156 -5.64 6.96 -14.53
N PHE A 157 -6.47 7.71 -15.25
CA PHE A 157 -7.83 7.28 -15.60
C PHE A 157 -7.81 5.99 -16.40
N GLU A 158 -7.07 5.96 -17.52
CA GLU A 158 -7.02 4.79 -18.40
C GLU A 158 -6.32 3.61 -17.72
N ALA A 159 -5.24 3.86 -16.98
CA ALA A 159 -4.49 2.81 -16.31
C ALA A 159 -5.33 2.08 -15.25
N VAL A 160 -6.12 2.80 -14.45
CA VAL A 160 -7.01 2.22 -13.44
C VAL A 160 -8.20 1.50 -14.09
N GLU A 161 -8.79 2.08 -15.13
CA GLU A 161 -9.85 1.41 -15.90
C GLU A 161 -9.35 0.08 -16.47
N LYS A 162 -8.16 0.07 -17.08
CA LYS A 162 -7.54 -1.10 -17.67
C LYS A 162 -7.25 -2.19 -16.62
N LEU A 163 -6.68 -1.82 -15.46
CA LEU A 163 -6.44 -2.75 -14.35
C LEU A 163 -7.74 -3.39 -13.84
N LEU A 164 -8.78 -2.57 -13.58
CA LEU A 164 -10.08 -3.08 -13.16
C LEU A 164 -10.68 -4.03 -14.20
N ARG A 165 -10.58 -3.69 -15.48
CA ARG A 165 -11.11 -4.51 -16.58
C ARG A 165 -10.41 -5.87 -16.65
N TYR A 166 -9.08 -5.91 -16.52
CA TYR A 166 -8.34 -7.17 -16.49
C TYR A 166 -8.82 -8.10 -15.37
N LEU A 167 -8.88 -7.59 -14.14
CA LEU A 167 -9.32 -8.37 -12.98
C LEU A 167 -10.78 -8.81 -13.10
N MET A 168 -11.67 -7.90 -13.52
CA MET A 168 -13.11 -8.18 -13.65
C MET A 168 -13.40 -9.20 -14.75
N ASN A 169 -12.68 -9.17 -15.87
CA ASN A 169 -12.85 -10.15 -16.95
C ASN A 169 -12.63 -11.61 -16.48
N ARG A 170 -11.92 -11.83 -15.37
CA ARG A 170 -11.67 -13.17 -14.83
C ARG A 170 -12.87 -13.78 -14.12
N CYS A 171 -13.81 -12.96 -13.63
CA CYS A 171 -14.92 -13.43 -12.79
C CYS A 171 -16.29 -12.77 -13.03
N VAL A 172 -16.37 -11.68 -13.79
CA VAL A 172 -17.61 -10.95 -14.11
C VAL A 172 -18.16 -11.40 -15.46
N LYS A 173 -19.49 -11.43 -15.60
CA LYS A 173 -20.15 -11.80 -16.86
C LYS A 173 -19.77 -10.85 -18.01
N PRO A 174 -19.47 -11.36 -19.22
CA PRO A 174 -19.08 -10.53 -20.37
C PRO A 174 -20.09 -9.43 -20.73
N ASP A 175 -21.39 -9.67 -20.55
CA ASP A 175 -22.42 -8.67 -20.85
C ASP A 175 -22.33 -7.40 -20.00
N LEU A 176 -21.85 -7.52 -18.76
CA LEU A 176 -21.65 -6.39 -17.86
C LEU A 176 -20.35 -5.63 -18.16
N MET A 177 -19.39 -6.27 -18.82
CA MET A 177 -18.09 -5.69 -19.16
C MET A 177 -18.11 -4.75 -20.36
N LYS A 178 -19.27 -4.56 -21.01
CA LYS A 178 -19.47 -3.61 -22.13
C LYS A 178 -19.39 -2.14 -21.72
N CYS A 179 -19.48 -1.84 -20.43
CA CYS A 179 -19.40 -0.46 -19.93
C CYS A 179 -17.93 0.03 -19.80
N THR A 180 -17.76 1.36 -19.69
CA THR A 180 -16.45 2.02 -19.62
C THR A 180 -16.38 3.05 -18.49
N GLY A 181 -15.16 3.36 -18.08
CA GLY A 181 -14.86 4.38 -17.08
C GLY A 181 -15.61 4.18 -15.75
N PRO A 182 -16.24 5.23 -15.18
CA PRO A 182 -16.89 5.15 -13.88
C PRO A 182 -18.02 4.11 -13.77
N LYS A 183 -18.62 3.70 -14.90
CA LYS A 183 -19.69 2.67 -14.91
C LYS A 183 -19.18 1.29 -14.48
N LEU A 184 -17.88 1.03 -14.57
CA LEU A 184 -17.29 -0.20 -14.03
C LEU A 184 -17.38 -0.26 -12.50
N LEU A 185 -17.47 0.90 -11.83
CA LEU A 185 -17.56 0.98 -10.38
C LEU A 185 -18.95 0.61 -9.85
N SER A 186 -19.99 0.63 -10.70
CA SER A 186 -21.35 0.26 -10.30
C SER A 186 -21.64 -1.24 -10.38
N ILE A 187 -20.72 -2.03 -10.96
CA ILE A 187 -20.87 -3.48 -11.02
C ILE A 187 -20.61 -4.07 -9.63
N ASP A 188 -21.66 -4.55 -8.99
CA ASP A 188 -21.57 -5.19 -7.68
C ASP A 188 -21.05 -6.63 -7.81
N THR A 189 -19.79 -6.84 -7.42
CA THR A 189 -19.13 -8.15 -7.44
C THR A 189 -19.55 -9.06 -6.29
N LYS A 190 -20.38 -8.61 -5.34
CA LYS A 190 -20.95 -9.46 -4.29
C LYS A 190 -22.17 -10.24 -4.77
N LYS A 191 -22.87 -9.73 -5.79
CA LYS A 191 -24.05 -10.41 -6.35
C LYS A 191 -23.62 -11.53 -7.28
N SER A 192 -24.02 -12.76 -6.96
CA SER A 192 -23.74 -13.94 -7.78
C SER A 192 -24.30 -13.84 -9.20
N GLU A 193 -25.37 -13.07 -9.42
CA GLU A 193 -25.96 -12.84 -10.74
C GLU A 193 -25.04 -12.09 -11.70
N ASN A 194 -24.08 -11.31 -11.18
CA ASN A 194 -23.12 -10.55 -11.98
C ASN A 194 -21.86 -11.36 -12.33
N LEU A 195 -21.66 -12.49 -11.66
CA LEU A 195 -20.45 -13.30 -11.78
C LEU A 195 -20.66 -14.49 -12.71
N ILE A 196 -19.57 -14.95 -13.32
CA ILE A 196 -19.56 -16.24 -14.01
C ILE A 196 -19.59 -17.38 -12.99
N LEU A 197 -20.03 -18.56 -13.44
CA LEU A 197 -20.02 -19.77 -12.62
C LEU A 197 -18.60 -20.06 -12.13
N SER A 198 -18.46 -20.53 -10.87
CA SER A 198 -17.15 -20.77 -10.26
C SER A 198 -16.24 -21.65 -11.12
N LYS A 199 -16.78 -22.71 -11.73
CA LYS A 199 -16.05 -23.60 -12.64
C LYS A 199 -15.44 -22.91 -13.87
N ASN A 200 -15.96 -21.76 -14.27
CA ASN A 200 -15.53 -21.02 -15.46
C ASN A 200 -14.61 -19.84 -15.14
N ILE A 201 -14.26 -19.62 -13.86
CA ILE A 201 -13.35 -18.55 -13.47
C ILE A 201 -12.01 -18.73 -14.17
N ASP A 202 -11.46 -17.63 -14.65
CA ASP A 202 -10.08 -17.65 -15.10
C ASP A 202 -9.13 -17.61 -13.90
N ILE A 203 -8.60 -18.79 -13.55
CA ILE A 203 -7.55 -18.96 -12.53
C ILE A 203 -6.13 -18.96 -13.12
N GLY A 204 -6.00 -18.78 -14.45
CA GLY A 204 -4.73 -18.73 -15.15
C GLY A 204 -4.15 -20.10 -15.50
N PHE A 205 -3.31 -20.12 -16.53
CA PHE A 205 -2.76 -21.36 -17.11
C PHE A 205 -1.92 -22.18 -16.12
N ALA A 206 -1.03 -21.53 -15.37
CA ALA A 206 -0.15 -22.21 -14.40
C ALA A 206 -0.97 -22.91 -13.30
N THR A 207 -1.99 -22.24 -12.78
CA THR A 207 -2.90 -22.79 -11.76
C THR A 207 -3.72 -23.95 -12.30
N LYS A 208 -4.28 -23.83 -13.52
CA LYS A 208 -5.02 -24.91 -14.18
C LYS A 208 -4.16 -26.17 -14.36
N ARG A 209 -2.91 -26.00 -14.80
CA ARG A 209 -1.95 -27.10 -14.95
C ARG A 209 -1.70 -27.81 -13.63
N LEU A 210 -1.37 -27.05 -12.57
CA LEU A 210 -1.09 -27.62 -11.24
C LEU A 210 -2.29 -28.33 -10.62
N LEU A 211 -3.52 -27.89 -10.90
CA LEU A 211 -4.75 -28.59 -10.47
C LEU A 211 -4.99 -29.91 -11.21
N GLY A 212 -4.43 -30.06 -12.40
CA GLY A 212 -4.54 -31.26 -13.23
C GLY A 212 -3.42 -32.30 -13.01
N GLU A 213 -2.40 -31.98 -12.20
CA GLU A 213 -1.29 -32.89 -11.93
C GLU A 213 -1.75 -34.09 -11.08
N THR A 214 -1.51 -35.31 -11.59
CA THR A 214 -1.93 -36.59 -10.97
C THR A 214 -1.18 -36.95 -9.69
N ALA A 215 -0.10 -36.24 -9.38
CA ALA A 215 0.71 -36.46 -8.18
C ALA A 215 0.07 -35.93 -6.89
N ILE A 216 -1.07 -35.24 -6.97
CA ILE A 216 -1.76 -34.66 -5.81
C ILE A 216 -3.08 -35.40 -5.58
N THR A 217 -3.19 -36.15 -4.49
CA THR A 217 -4.44 -36.75 -4.00
C THR A 217 -5.37 -35.66 -3.46
N VAL A 218 -5.98 -34.89 -4.36
CA VAL A 218 -6.97 -33.83 -4.04
C VAL A 218 -8.34 -34.29 -4.47
N THR A 219 -9.30 -34.25 -3.56
CA THR A 219 -10.71 -34.53 -3.86
C THR A 219 -11.31 -33.44 -4.76
N GLU A 220 -12.30 -33.79 -5.59
CA GLU A 220 -13.03 -32.80 -6.40
C GLU A 220 -13.67 -31.69 -5.56
N ARG A 221 -14.11 -32.03 -4.34
CA ARG A 221 -14.60 -31.07 -3.36
C ARG A 221 -13.56 -30.00 -3.02
N GLN A 222 -12.32 -30.40 -2.71
CA GLN A 222 -11.23 -29.48 -2.39
C GLN A 222 -10.83 -28.60 -3.59
N LYS A 223 -10.91 -29.13 -4.81
CA LYS A 223 -10.68 -28.34 -6.04
C LYS A 223 -11.75 -27.26 -6.20
N LEU A 224 -13.03 -27.61 -6.00
CA LEU A 224 -14.14 -26.66 -6.04
C LEU A 224 -14.05 -25.60 -4.93
N GLU A 225 -13.70 -26.02 -3.71
CA GLU A 225 -13.44 -25.10 -2.59
C GLU A 225 -12.32 -24.11 -2.92
N PHE A 226 -11.20 -24.58 -3.49
CA PHE A 226 -10.11 -23.69 -3.94
C PHE A 226 -10.56 -22.71 -5.02
N ILE A 227 -11.33 -23.16 -6.02
CA ILE A 227 -11.86 -22.26 -7.06
C ILE A 227 -12.81 -21.21 -6.45
N HIS A 228 -13.59 -21.59 -5.43
CA HIS A 228 -14.42 -20.64 -4.69
C HIS A 228 -13.58 -19.61 -3.92
N GLU A 229 -12.48 -20.03 -3.28
CA GLU A 229 -11.53 -19.12 -2.65
C GLU A 229 -10.90 -18.15 -3.66
N CYS A 230 -10.51 -18.64 -4.84
CA CYS A 230 -10.00 -17.79 -5.93
C CYS A 230 -11.02 -16.72 -6.34
N ARG A 231 -12.30 -17.11 -6.49
CA ARG A 231 -13.38 -16.17 -6.76
C ARG A 231 -13.49 -15.11 -5.67
N SER A 232 -13.49 -15.55 -4.42
CA SER A 232 -13.65 -14.68 -3.25
C SER A 232 -12.51 -13.67 -3.16
N MET A 233 -11.28 -14.09 -3.46
CA MET A 233 -10.12 -13.21 -3.50
C MET A 233 -10.27 -12.14 -4.59
N LEU A 234 -10.63 -12.54 -5.81
CA LEU A 234 -10.88 -11.63 -6.94
C LEU A 234 -11.97 -10.61 -6.62
N THR A 235 -13.13 -11.06 -6.17
CA THR A 235 -14.27 -10.17 -5.87
C THR A 235 -13.94 -9.21 -4.74
N THR A 236 -13.22 -9.66 -3.71
CA THR A 236 -12.76 -8.81 -2.60
C THR A 236 -11.77 -7.76 -3.08
N MET A 237 -10.78 -8.15 -3.89
CA MET A 237 -9.79 -7.24 -4.46
C MET A 237 -10.44 -6.19 -5.38
N ILE A 238 -11.32 -6.62 -6.28
CA ILE A 238 -12.08 -5.72 -7.16
C ILE A 238 -12.93 -4.77 -6.34
N ALA A 239 -13.65 -5.25 -5.32
CA ALA A 239 -14.46 -4.40 -4.46
C ALA A 239 -13.60 -3.34 -3.75
N LYS A 240 -12.39 -3.69 -3.30
CA LYS A 240 -11.45 -2.73 -2.70
C LYS A 240 -10.91 -1.71 -3.70
N LEU A 241 -10.58 -2.15 -4.91
CA LEU A 241 -10.18 -1.25 -5.99
C LEU A 241 -11.32 -0.31 -6.38
N GLN A 242 -12.56 -0.79 -6.47
CA GLN A 242 -13.75 0.03 -6.70
C GLN A 242 -13.99 1.02 -5.54
N GLU A 243 -13.83 0.58 -4.28
CA GLU A 243 -14.01 1.41 -3.08
C GLU A 243 -13.06 2.62 -3.08
N LYS A 244 -11.78 2.41 -3.37
CA LYS A 244 -10.75 3.45 -3.34
C LYS A 244 -10.39 4.01 -4.72
N SER A 245 -11.19 3.72 -5.75
CA SER A 245 -10.85 4.06 -7.12
C SER A 245 -10.79 5.57 -7.35
N PRO A 246 -9.72 6.10 -7.96
CA PRO A 246 -9.68 7.48 -8.43
C PRO A 246 -10.68 7.75 -9.58
N LEU A 247 -11.22 6.70 -10.23
CA LEU A 247 -12.27 6.84 -11.25
C LEU A 247 -13.56 7.47 -10.72
N LYS A 248 -13.76 7.51 -9.39
CA LYS A 248 -14.87 8.23 -8.74
C LYS A 248 -14.73 9.74 -8.88
N GLN A 249 -13.51 10.23 -9.01
CA GLN A 249 -13.19 11.65 -9.04
C GLN A 249 -13.33 12.18 -10.46
N LYS A 250 -14.17 13.21 -10.64
CA LYS A 250 -14.36 13.88 -11.92
C LYS A 250 -13.06 14.51 -12.42
N ALA A 251 -12.25 15.07 -11.52
CA ALA A 251 -10.93 15.62 -11.83
C ALA A 251 -10.01 14.61 -12.53
N VAL A 252 -9.97 13.35 -12.09
CA VAL A 252 -9.14 12.29 -12.71
C VAL A 252 -9.59 12.01 -14.14
N ARG A 253 -10.91 11.98 -14.38
CA ARG A 253 -11.45 11.89 -15.74
C ARG A 253 -11.10 13.12 -16.57
N GLY A 254 -11.16 14.31 -15.98
CA GLY A 254 -10.76 15.56 -16.61
C GLY A 254 -9.29 15.55 -17.05
N LEU A 255 -8.38 15.16 -16.15
CA LEU A 255 -6.94 15.09 -16.38
C LEU A 255 -6.54 14.23 -17.57
N SER A 256 -7.31 13.18 -17.86
CA SER A 256 -7.08 12.33 -19.05
C SER A 256 -7.33 13.04 -20.39
N SER A 257 -7.80 14.29 -20.40
CA SER A 257 -7.75 15.11 -21.61
C SER A 257 -6.30 15.44 -22.01
N LEU A 258 -5.37 15.46 -21.06
CA LEU A 258 -3.95 15.75 -21.33
C LEU A 258 -3.17 14.50 -21.77
N ASP A 259 -3.83 13.36 -21.93
CA ASP A 259 -3.21 12.16 -22.47
C ASP A 259 -3.05 12.29 -24.00
N PRO A 260 -1.82 12.21 -24.54
CA PRO A 260 -1.56 12.27 -25.98
C PRO A 260 -2.42 11.30 -26.80
N CYS A 261 -2.66 10.09 -26.28
CA CYS A 261 -3.46 9.09 -26.97
C CYS A 261 -4.91 9.54 -27.13
N VAL A 262 -5.48 10.18 -26.10
CA VAL A 262 -6.86 10.70 -26.13
C VAL A 262 -6.97 11.88 -27.09
N ILE A 263 -5.98 12.77 -27.11
CA ILE A 263 -5.95 13.93 -28.02
C ILE A 263 -5.85 13.48 -29.48
N GLN A 264 -4.93 12.55 -29.78
CA GLN A 264 -4.68 12.10 -31.16
C GLN A 264 -5.79 11.23 -31.75
N HIS A 265 -6.43 10.39 -30.94
CA HIS A 265 -7.43 9.42 -31.43
C HIS A 265 -8.87 9.85 -31.18
N SER A 266 -9.13 10.77 -30.24
CA SER A 266 -10.47 11.18 -29.84
C SER A 266 -10.52 12.64 -29.37
N PRO A 267 -10.22 13.61 -30.26
CA PRO A 267 -10.08 15.02 -29.88
C PRO A 267 -11.37 15.62 -29.29
N GLN A 268 -12.55 15.23 -29.77
CA GLN A 268 -13.82 15.70 -29.20
C GLN A 268 -14.03 15.20 -27.76
N LEU A 269 -13.57 13.99 -27.45
CA LEU A 269 -13.59 13.45 -26.10
C LEU A 269 -12.58 14.19 -25.21
N ALA A 270 -11.40 14.48 -25.74
CA ALA A 270 -10.37 15.26 -25.05
C ALA A 270 -10.92 16.66 -24.66
N GLN A 271 -11.51 17.38 -25.60
CA GLN A 271 -12.14 18.70 -25.39
C GLN A 271 -13.24 18.66 -24.32
N LYS A 272 -14.11 17.64 -24.38
CA LYS A 272 -15.16 17.44 -23.38
C LYS A 272 -14.58 17.19 -21.99
N ARG A 273 -13.55 16.36 -21.88
CA ARG A 273 -12.87 16.05 -20.62
C ARG A 273 -12.14 17.28 -20.06
N PHE A 274 -11.49 18.06 -20.92
CA PHE A 274 -10.80 19.28 -20.52
C PHE A 274 -11.78 20.34 -20.01
N SER A 275 -12.96 20.45 -20.62
CA SER A 275 -14.02 21.33 -20.10
C SER A 275 -14.42 20.96 -18.67
N PHE A 276 -14.61 19.66 -18.40
CA PHE A 276 -14.86 19.19 -17.02
C PHE A 276 -13.68 19.45 -16.08
N LEU A 277 -12.44 19.35 -16.56
CA LEU A 277 -11.26 19.65 -15.76
C LEU A 277 -11.26 21.11 -15.31
N LEU A 278 -11.54 22.04 -16.23
CA LEU A 278 -11.63 23.47 -15.93
C LEU A 278 -12.74 23.78 -14.92
N GLU A 279 -13.90 23.15 -15.05
CA GLU A 279 -15.00 23.28 -14.07
C GLU A 279 -14.55 22.82 -12.66
N GLU A 280 -13.88 21.67 -12.55
CA GLU A 280 -13.41 21.15 -11.26
C GLU A 280 -12.30 22.03 -10.64
N LEU A 281 -11.38 22.56 -11.47
CA LEU A 281 -10.34 23.48 -10.99
C LEU A 281 -10.92 24.83 -10.54
N ASN A 282 -11.94 25.34 -11.24
CA ASN A 282 -12.63 26.58 -10.90
C ASN A 282 -13.46 26.41 -9.62
N HIS A 283 -14.23 25.32 -9.48
CA HIS A 283 -14.95 25.01 -8.24
C HIS A 283 -14.02 24.89 -7.02
N ALA A 284 -12.78 24.44 -7.23
CA ALA A 284 -11.76 24.39 -6.19
C ALA A 284 -11.07 25.75 -5.92
N ASN A 285 -11.47 26.83 -6.61
CA ASN A 285 -10.87 28.16 -6.59
C ASN A 285 -9.36 28.15 -6.94
N ILE A 286 -8.92 27.20 -7.76
CA ILE A 286 -7.52 27.08 -8.21
C ILE A 286 -7.28 27.99 -9.42
N ILE A 287 -8.29 28.13 -10.28
CA ILE A 287 -8.29 29.02 -11.45
C ILE A 287 -9.53 29.92 -11.43
N ASN A 288 -9.47 31.07 -12.09
CA ASN A 288 -10.61 31.97 -12.25
C ASN A 288 -11.34 31.76 -13.60
N ASP A 289 -12.52 32.36 -13.74
CA ASP A 289 -13.36 32.22 -14.94
C ASP A 289 -12.66 32.67 -16.23
N VAL A 290 -11.88 33.76 -16.16
CA VAL A 290 -11.17 34.32 -17.31
C VAL A 290 -10.10 33.36 -17.81
N LEU A 291 -9.31 32.81 -16.89
CA LEU A 291 -8.27 31.82 -17.20
C LEU A 291 -8.90 30.55 -17.78
N ALA A 292 -10.01 30.08 -17.19
CA ALA A 292 -10.72 28.89 -17.65
C ALA A 292 -11.25 29.05 -19.09
N GLU A 293 -11.95 30.16 -19.39
CA GLU A 293 -12.55 30.37 -20.71
C GLU A 293 -11.48 30.56 -21.81
N ASN A 294 -10.38 31.25 -21.50
CA ASN A 294 -9.27 31.39 -22.43
C ASN A 294 -8.55 30.05 -22.67
N ALA A 295 -8.20 29.32 -21.61
CA ALA A 295 -7.55 28.01 -21.72
C ALA A 295 -8.41 27.02 -22.53
N LYS A 296 -9.75 27.06 -22.38
CA LYS A 296 -10.68 26.24 -23.15
C LYS A 296 -10.60 26.51 -24.66
N LYS A 297 -10.53 27.78 -25.05
CA LYS A 297 -10.41 28.19 -26.47
C LYS A 297 -9.05 27.78 -27.04
N GLU A 298 -7.98 28.01 -26.29
CA GLU A 298 -6.62 27.62 -26.70
C GLU A 298 -6.49 26.09 -26.83
N TYR A 299 -7.11 25.33 -25.92
CA TYR A 299 -7.12 23.86 -26.00
C TYR A 299 -7.95 23.32 -27.16
N LEU A 300 -9.06 23.98 -27.51
CA LEU A 300 -9.84 23.65 -28.71
C LEU A 300 -8.99 23.79 -29.97
N HIS A 301 -8.22 24.89 -30.08
CA HIS A 301 -7.28 25.09 -31.17
C HIS A 301 -6.21 23.98 -31.18
N PHE A 302 -5.58 23.71 -30.02
CA PHE A 302 -4.57 22.65 -29.88
C PHE A 302 -5.06 21.27 -30.32
N CYS A 303 -6.28 20.87 -29.91
CA CYS A 303 -6.86 19.57 -30.30
C CYS A 303 -7.21 19.47 -31.79
N ASN A 304 -7.33 20.60 -32.49
CA ASN A 304 -7.69 20.67 -33.90
C ASN A 304 -6.46 20.87 -34.82
N LEU A 305 -5.24 20.86 -34.27
CA LEU A 305 -4.01 20.81 -35.06
C LEU A 305 -4.02 19.59 -36.00
N LYS A 306 -3.28 19.69 -37.12
CA LYS A 306 -3.20 18.58 -38.06
C LYS A 306 -2.61 17.35 -37.38
N LYS A 307 -3.09 16.17 -37.77
CA LYS A 307 -2.60 14.90 -37.23
C LYS A 307 -1.08 14.76 -37.31
N SER A 308 -0.46 15.23 -38.39
CA SER A 308 1.00 15.24 -38.56
C SER A 308 1.72 16.11 -37.52
N GLU A 309 1.14 17.27 -37.18
CA GLU A 309 1.71 18.18 -36.18
C GLU A 309 1.61 17.56 -34.78
N LEU A 310 0.45 17.01 -34.42
CA LEU A 310 0.28 16.28 -33.16
C LEU A 310 1.16 15.04 -33.07
N GLN A 311 1.42 14.37 -34.20
CA GLN A 311 2.35 13.24 -34.26
C GLN A 311 3.78 13.68 -34.00
N GLU A 312 4.24 14.81 -34.54
CA GLU A 312 5.58 15.32 -34.26
C GLU A 312 5.71 15.82 -32.81
N ILE A 313 4.70 16.54 -32.28
CA ILE A 313 4.70 17.02 -30.88
C ILE A 313 4.81 15.83 -29.91
N PHE A 314 4.00 14.79 -30.12
CA PHE A 314 3.97 13.62 -29.24
C PHE A 314 4.87 12.48 -29.69
N ARG A 315 5.71 12.67 -30.72
CA ARG A 315 6.70 11.70 -31.17
C ARG A 315 7.62 11.21 -30.04
N PRO A 316 8.05 12.07 -29.09
CA PRO A 316 8.86 11.64 -27.95
C PRO A 316 8.09 10.77 -26.95
N CYS A 317 6.76 10.73 -27.02
CA CYS A 317 5.90 9.94 -26.15
C CYS A 317 5.84 8.49 -26.67
N ASP A 318 6.92 7.74 -26.55
CA ASP A 318 6.87 6.30 -26.75
C ASP A 318 6.18 5.64 -25.54
N GLN A 319 5.25 4.71 -25.80
CA GLN A 319 4.54 3.97 -24.76
C GLN A 319 5.47 3.07 -23.92
N PHE A 320 6.72 2.91 -24.34
CA PHE A 320 7.73 2.06 -23.72
C PHE A 320 9.04 2.77 -23.37
N SER A 321 9.20 4.05 -23.68
CA SER A 321 10.39 4.83 -23.32
C SER A 321 10.07 5.89 -22.27
N ASP A 322 10.65 5.71 -21.09
CA ASP A 322 10.66 6.68 -20.01
C ASP A 322 11.75 7.74 -20.26
N GLU A 323 12.01 8.18 -21.49
CA GLU A 323 13.04 9.20 -21.73
C GLU A 323 12.51 10.62 -21.48
N VAL A 324 11.32 10.98 -21.99
CA VAL A 324 10.79 12.35 -21.90
C VAL A 324 9.45 12.40 -21.18
N GLY A 325 9.29 13.30 -20.20
CA GLY A 325 8.03 13.51 -19.46
C GLY A 325 7.05 14.42 -20.20
N LEU A 326 5.75 14.31 -19.88
CA LEU A 326 4.72 15.17 -20.49
C LEU A 326 4.94 16.66 -20.23
N ASP A 327 5.49 17.02 -19.08
CA ASP A 327 5.93 18.37 -18.74
C ASP A 327 6.94 18.93 -19.74
N THR A 328 7.92 18.12 -20.14
CA THR A 328 8.93 18.52 -21.14
C THR A 328 8.30 18.63 -22.52
N ILE A 329 7.41 17.68 -22.89
CA ILE A 329 6.74 17.69 -24.19
C ILE A 329 5.83 18.91 -24.33
N TYR A 330 4.89 19.11 -23.41
CA TYR A 330 4.02 20.27 -23.40
C TYR A 330 4.81 21.57 -23.24
N GLY A 331 5.85 21.58 -22.40
CA GLY A 331 6.71 22.73 -22.22
C GLY A 331 7.41 23.15 -23.51
N SER A 332 7.95 22.19 -24.27
CA SER A 332 8.68 22.47 -25.52
C SER A 332 7.82 23.16 -26.59
N PHE A 333 6.51 22.93 -26.57
CA PHE A 333 5.58 23.47 -27.56
C PHE A 333 4.82 24.71 -27.05
N LEU A 334 4.41 24.73 -25.77
CA LEU A 334 3.52 25.77 -25.25
C LEU A 334 4.27 26.94 -24.58
N ILE A 335 5.52 26.75 -24.13
CA ILE A 335 6.27 27.82 -23.47
C ILE A 335 6.68 28.87 -24.49
N GLY A 336 6.31 30.12 -24.23
CA GLY A 336 6.70 31.28 -25.05
C GLY A 336 5.78 31.56 -26.23
N ASP A 337 4.84 30.67 -26.55
CA ASP A 337 3.79 30.95 -27.54
C ASP A 337 2.64 31.73 -26.89
N ALA A 338 2.41 32.94 -27.39
CA ALA A 338 1.34 33.81 -26.91
C ALA A 338 -0.06 33.20 -27.12
N ASN A 339 -0.21 32.28 -28.08
CA ASN A 339 -1.48 31.61 -28.39
C ASN A 339 -1.86 30.52 -27.38
N TYR A 340 -0.92 30.08 -26.52
CA TYR A 340 -1.15 28.98 -25.58
C TYR A 340 -0.81 29.33 -24.13
N LYS A 341 -0.73 30.63 -23.82
CA LYS A 341 -0.32 31.11 -22.50
C LYS A 341 -1.22 30.59 -21.38
N HIS A 342 -2.54 30.64 -21.56
CA HIS A 342 -3.52 30.27 -20.54
C HIS A 342 -3.61 28.74 -20.40
N LEU A 343 -3.53 28.04 -21.53
CA LEU A 343 -3.47 26.59 -21.58
C LEU A 343 -2.26 26.06 -20.82
N TRP A 344 -1.08 26.65 -21.04
CA TRP A 344 0.13 26.24 -20.32
C TRP A 344 0.00 26.46 -18.80
N GLU A 345 -0.62 27.56 -18.37
CA GLU A 345 -0.86 27.82 -16.96
C GLU A 345 -1.71 26.73 -16.29
N VAL A 346 -2.79 26.30 -16.96
CA VAL A 346 -3.64 25.19 -16.49
C VAL A 346 -2.89 23.84 -16.52
N ILE A 347 -2.14 23.55 -17.59
CA ILE A 347 -1.40 22.30 -17.70
C ILE A 347 -0.36 22.17 -16.59
N LYS A 348 0.38 23.24 -16.25
CA LYS A 348 1.32 23.23 -15.13
C LYS A 348 0.66 22.79 -13.83
N ILE A 349 -0.51 23.35 -13.50
CA ILE A 349 -1.27 22.98 -12.30
C ILE A 349 -1.61 21.48 -12.30
N CYS A 350 -1.94 20.93 -13.46
CA CYS A 350 -2.31 19.52 -13.60
C CYS A 350 -1.13 18.56 -13.49
N LEU A 351 0.03 18.93 -14.02
CA LEU A 351 1.22 18.07 -14.07
C LEU A 351 1.99 18.04 -12.72
N VAL A 352 1.79 19.01 -11.84
CA VAL A 352 2.36 18.99 -10.47
C VAL A 352 1.58 18.12 -9.48
N LEU A 353 0.42 17.60 -9.88
CA LEU A 353 -0.40 16.75 -9.01
C LEU A 353 0.31 15.42 -8.73
N SER A 354 0.22 14.97 -7.48
CA SER A 354 0.75 13.67 -7.08
C SER A 354 -0.04 12.54 -7.74
N HIS A 355 0.67 11.56 -8.32
CA HIS A 355 0.11 10.43 -9.07
C HIS A 355 0.57 9.06 -8.55
N GLY A 356 1.49 9.03 -7.58
CA GLY A 356 2.08 7.80 -7.06
C GLY A 356 2.79 8.01 -5.75
N ASN A 357 3.18 6.91 -5.10
CA ASN A 357 3.84 6.95 -3.80
C ASN A 357 5.33 7.30 -3.90
N ALA A 358 6.00 7.04 -5.03
CA ALA A 358 7.44 7.23 -5.17
C ALA A 358 7.88 8.67 -4.82
N THR A 359 7.23 9.68 -5.41
CA THR A 359 7.55 11.09 -5.15
C THR A 359 7.26 11.48 -3.72
N VAL A 360 6.16 10.98 -3.14
CA VAL A 360 5.74 11.27 -1.76
C VAL A 360 6.71 10.64 -0.75
N GLU A 361 7.04 9.36 -0.93
CA GLU A 361 7.98 8.61 -0.11
C GLU A 361 9.41 9.14 -0.25
N GLY A 362 9.83 9.49 -1.48
CA GLY A 362 11.08 10.18 -1.73
C GLY A 362 11.13 11.53 -1.01
N GLY A 363 10.04 12.30 -1.07
CA GLY A 363 9.88 13.53 -0.30
C GLY A 363 10.01 13.32 1.21
N PHE A 364 9.40 12.27 1.76
CA PHE A 364 9.56 11.93 3.18
C PHE A 364 10.97 11.50 3.54
N SER A 365 11.66 10.77 2.67
CA SER A 365 13.04 10.36 2.88
C SER A 365 13.98 11.57 2.93
N VAL A 366 13.81 12.52 2.00
CA VAL A 366 14.59 13.75 2.00
C VAL A 366 14.22 14.64 3.19
N ASN A 367 12.94 14.77 3.51
CA ASN A 367 12.55 15.52 4.70
C ASN A 367 13.17 14.90 5.96
N LYS A 368 13.18 13.58 6.09
CA LYS A 368 13.81 12.87 7.21
C LYS A 368 15.31 13.14 7.31
N SER A 369 16.02 13.30 6.20
CA SER A 369 17.45 13.64 6.22
C SER A 369 17.72 15.11 6.54
N LEU A 370 16.78 16.01 6.28
CA LEU A 370 16.87 17.44 6.58
C LEU A 370 16.44 17.78 8.02
N LEU A 371 15.56 16.98 8.62
CA LEU A 371 14.99 17.27 9.94
C LEU A 371 16.03 17.21 11.07
N VAL A 372 16.00 18.26 11.89
CA VAL A 372 16.76 18.41 13.15
C VAL A 372 15.77 18.74 14.26
N GLU A 373 16.10 18.42 15.51
CA GLU A 373 15.26 18.73 16.67
C GLU A 373 14.90 20.22 16.74
N ASN A 374 13.66 20.51 17.19
CA ASN A 374 13.14 21.87 17.40
C ASN A 374 13.04 22.75 16.13
N MET A 375 12.94 22.14 14.94
CA MET A 375 12.77 22.88 13.70
C MET A 375 11.32 23.33 13.49
N HIS A 376 11.13 24.60 13.11
CA HIS A 376 9.82 25.11 12.68
C HIS A 376 9.52 24.78 11.22
N GLU A 377 8.25 24.66 10.86
CA GLU A 377 7.77 24.38 9.49
C GLU A 377 8.43 25.29 8.44
N LYS A 378 8.50 26.60 8.71
CA LYS A 378 9.14 27.58 7.80
C LYS A 378 10.60 27.25 7.50
N THR A 379 11.32 26.72 8.49
CA THR A 379 12.72 26.32 8.33
C THR A 379 12.83 25.07 7.47
N VAL A 380 11.94 24.10 7.66
CA VAL A 380 11.88 22.89 6.82
C VAL A 380 11.61 23.26 5.37
N ILE A 381 10.63 24.13 5.11
CA ILE A 381 10.30 24.62 3.77
C ILE A 381 11.51 25.32 3.14
N ALA A 382 12.17 26.23 3.88
CA ALA A 382 13.35 26.93 3.38
C ALA A 382 14.52 25.99 3.06
N GLN A 383 14.79 25.00 3.91
CA GLN A 383 15.82 23.99 3.65
C GLN A 383 15.48 23.12 2.44
N ARG A 384 14.19 22.80 2.24
CA ARG A 384 13.74 22.04 1.07
C ARG A 384 13.97 22.81 -0.22
N HIS A 385 13.63 24.09 -0.25
CA HIS A 385 13.93 24.96 -1.40
C HIS A 385 15.43 25.00 -1.71
N ILE A 386 16.28 25.13 -0.69
CA ILE A 386 17.74 25.13 -0.87
C ILE A 386 18.22 23.79 -1.42
N HIS A 387 17.73 22.67 -0.88
CA HIS A 387 18.08 21.34 -1.35
C HIS A 387 17.72 21.16 -2.84
N ASP A 388 16.52 21.59 -3.24
CA ASP A 388 16.02 21.40 -4.59
C ASP A 388 16.80 22.27 -5.59
N GLU A 389 17.12 23.52 -5.24
CA GLU A 389 17.99 24.40 -6.03
C GLU A 389 19.41 23.82 -6.19
N ILE A 390 19.98 23.23 -5.13
CA ILE A 390 21.28 22.55 -5.19
C ILE A 390 21.22 21.37 -6.17
N GLN A 391 20.14 20.59 -6.15
CA GLN A 391 19.97 19.46 -7.05
C GLN A 391 19.80 19.90 -8.50
N GLU A 392 18.99 20.93 -8.75
CA GLU A 392 18.77 21.50 -10.08
C GLU A 392 20.06 22.06 -10.69
N ALA A 393 20.89 22.72 -9.88
CA ALA A 393 22.21 23.16 -10.31
C ALA A 393 23.18 21.99 -10.64
N GLY A 394 22.85 20.74 -10.31
CA GLY A 394 23.74 19.60 -10.46
C GLY A 394 24.80 19.50 -9.35
N GLY A 395 24.53 20.13 -8.20
CA GLY A 395 25.36 20.09 -7.01
C GLY A 395 25.88 21.46 -6.56
N ILE A 396 26.42 21.48 -5.34
CA ILE A 396 26.81 22.71 -4.62
C ILE A 396 27.82 23.56 -5.40
N LYS A 397 28.68 22.93 -6.21
CA LYS A 397 29.74 23.62 -6.96
C LYS A 397 29.23 24.46 -8.13
N ASN A 398 28.04 24.15 -8.63
CA ASN A 398 27.48 24.78 -9.83
C ASN A 398 26.54 25.94 -9.49
N ILE A 399 26.36 26.24 -8.21
CA ILE A 399 25.45 27.29 -7.76
C ILE A 399 26.09 28.65 -7.99
N HIS A 400 25.42 29.47 -8.78
CA HIS A 400 25.85 30.84 -9.02
C HIS A 400 25.52 31.74 -7.82
N ILE A 401 26.55 32.14 -7.07
CA ILE A 401 26.39 33.05 -5.93
C ILE A 401 26.21 34.49 -6.45
N SER A 402 24.97 34.94 -6.51
CA SER A 402 24.66 36.30 -6.94
C SER A 402 25.01 37.37 -5.88
N LYS A 403 25.28 38.60 -6.32
CA LYS A 403 25.48 39.75 -5.41
C LYS A 403 24.29 39.97 -4.48
N LYS A 404 23.06 39.73 -4.96
CA LYS A 404 21.84 39.80 -4.15
C LYS A 404 21.87 38.81 -2.98
N MET A 405 22.38 37.60 -3.18
CA MET A 405 22.52 36.61 -2.11
C MET A 405 23.53 37.06 -1.07
N LEU A 406 24.67 37.61 -1.49
CA LEU A 406 25.69 38.15 -0.58
C LEU A 406 25.15 39.30 0.27
N ASP A 407 24.45 40.24 -0.36
CA ASP A 407 23.83 41.38 0.33
C ASP A 407 22.69 40.92 1.25
N TYR A 408 21.94 39.88 0.85
CA TYR A 408 20.97 39.24 1.72
C TYR A 408 21.67 38.67 2.96
N VAL A 409 22.68 37.83 2.81
CA VAL A 409 23.41 37.23 3.95
C VAL A 409 23.98 38.27 4.90
N ARG A 410 24.55 39.37 4.39
CA ARG A 410 25.07 40.48 5.22
C ARG A 410 24.01 41.05 6.18
N GLY A 411 22.76 41.15 5.74
CA GLY A 411 21.64 41.63 6.56
C GLY A 411 20.93 40.57 7.42
N ALA A 412 21.36 39.30 7.38
CA ALA A 412 20.61 38.18 7.98
C ALA A 412 20.44 38.33 9.50
N ARG A 413 21.49 38.78 10.21
CA ARG A 413 21.44 38.97 11.66
C ARG A 413 20.42 40.03 12.07
N LYS A 414 20.38 41.17 11.36
CA LYS A 414 19.41 42.24 11.60
C LYS A 414 17.97 41.73 11.42
N ARG A 415 17.69 41.07 10.30
CA ARG A 415 16.36 40.50 10.02
C ARG A 415 15.95 39.42 11.02
N TYR A 416 16.89 38.63 11.51
CA TYR A 416 16.62 37.65 12.56
C TYR A 416 16.18 38.34 13.87
N HIS A 417 16.86 39.41 14.29
CA HIS A 417 16.46 40.18 15.47
C HIS A 417 15.07 40.84 15.28
N GLU A 418 14.82 41.46 14.13
CA GLU A 418 13.50 42.01 13.79
C GLU A 418 12.40 40.94 13.86
N TYR A 419 12.66 39.74 13.32
CA TYR A 419 11.74 38.61 13.40
C TYR A 419 11.46 38.16 14.85
N LEU A 420 12.49 38.11 15.71
CA LEU A 420 12.33 37.75 17.13
C LEU A 420 11.47 38.77 17.88
N GLU A 421 11.68 40.07 17.63
CA GLU A 421 10.86 41.13 18.23
C GLU A 421 9.40 41.02 17.79
N MET A 422 9.17 40.82 16.48
CA MET A 422 7.83 40.62 15.93
C MET A 422 7.16 39.39 16.55
N LYS A 423 7.88 38.29 16.73
CA LYS A 423 7.36 37.08 17.40
C LYS A 423 7.02 37.32 18.88
N LYS A 424 7.80 38.14 19.57
CA LYS A 424 7.53 38.52 20.96
C LYS A 424 6.24 39.35 21.06
N GLN A 425 6.05 40.29 20.13
CA GLN A 425 4.82 41.09 20.05
C GLN A 425 3.60 40.23 19.73
N GLU A 426 3.68 39.37 18.70
CA GLU A 426 2.60 38.43 18.33
C GLU A 426 2.19 37.53 19.52
N LYS A 427 3.17 37.04 20.29
CA LYS A 427 2.89 36.19 21.46
C LYS A 427 2.17 36.98 22.56
N SER A 428 2.66 38.18 22.88
CA SER A 428 2.01 39.08 23.85
C SER A 428 0.57 39.40 23.44
N GLU A 429 0.31 39.70 22.17
CA GLU A 429 -1.06 39.94 21.67
C GLU A 429 -1.95 38.70 21.76
N LYS A 430 -1.43 37.52 21.40
CA LYS A 430 -2.18 36.27 21.53
C LYS A 430 -2.53 35.96 22.98
N ASP A 431 -1.60 36.19 23.90
CA ASP A 431 -1.82 35.97 25.33
C ASP A 431 -2.87 36.94 25.88
N LYS A 432 -2.84 38.22 25.45
CA LYS A 432 -3.89 39.21 25.76
C LYS A 432 -5.27 38.76 25.23
N LYS A 433 -5.37 38.39 23.96
CA LYS A 433 -6.61 37.90 23.34
C LYS A 433 -7.13 36.63 24.04
N LYS A 434 -6.24 35.72 24.44
CA LYS A 434 -6.62 34.50 25.16
C LYS A 434 -7.12 34.80 26.57
N ALA A 435 -6.51 35.76 27.26
CA ALA A 435 -6.98 36.21 28.57
C ALA A 435 -8.36 36.89 28.46
N GLU A 436 -8.57 37.73 27.46
CA GLU A 436 -9.86 38.38 27.19
C GLU A 436 -10.95 37.37 26.84
N LYS A 437 -10.65 36.41 25.94
CA LYS A 437 -11.59 35.32 25.62
C LYS A 437 -11.99 34.54 26.87
N ARG A 438 -11.04 34.21 27.76
CA ARG A 438 -11.35 33.52 29.03
C ARG A 438 -12.28 34.33 29.93
N LYS A 439 -12.14 35.65 29.97
CA LYS A 439 -13.05 36.53 30.74
C LYS A 439 -14.46 36.51 30.15
N LEU A 440 -14.58 36.62 28.82
CA LEU A 440 -15.86 36.53 28.12
C LEU A 440 -16.52 35.16 28.31
N ASP A 441 -15.77 34.07 28.21
CA ASP A 441 -16.29 32.70 28.41
C ASP A 441 -16.86 32.51 29.82
N ILE A 442 -16.26 33.14 30.85
CA ILE A 442 -16.79 33.13 32.22
C ILE A 442 -18.10 33.91 32.29
N GLN A 443 -18.12 35.14 31.75
CA GLN A 443 -19.33 35.98 31.74
C GLN A 443 -20.50 35.31 31.00
N VAL A 444 -20.24 34.64 29.88
CA VAL A 444 -21.26 33.89 29.13
C VAL A 444 -21.84 32.77 29.99
N LYS A 445 -20.99 31.98 30.68
CA LYS A 445 -21.46 30.91 31.56
C LYS A 445 -22.29 31.42 32.73
N ASP A 446 -21.88 32.53 33.33
CA ASP A 446 -22.60 33.15 34.45
C ASP A 446 -24.00 33.59 33.98
N LEU A 447 -24.09 34.30 32.85
CA LEU A 447 -25.37 34.74 32.28
C LEU A 447 -26.25 33.57 31.80
N GLU A 448 -25.67 32.51 31.23
CA GLU A 448 -26.42 31.30 30.87
C GLU A 448 -26.98 30.60 32.11
N GLY A 449 -26.22 30.58 33.21
CA GLY A 449 -26.65 30.08 34.51
C GLY A 449 -27.82 30.88 35.07
N GLU A 450 -27.74 32.21 35.03
CA GLU A 450 -28.83 33.11 35.43
C GLU A 450 -30.07 32.92 34.56
N ARG A 451 -29.91 32.84 33.24
CA ARG A 451 -31.03 32.58 32.30
C ARG A 451 -31.74 31.27 32.63
N LYS A 452 -30.99 30.21 32.94
CA LYS A 452 -31.57 28.90 33.29
C LYS A 452 -32.35 28.96 34.61
N LYS A 453 -31.82 29.65 35.63
CA LYS A 453 -32.52 29.88 36.90
C LYS A 453 -33.81 30.66 36.69
N LEU A 454 -33.77 31.73 35.89
CA LEU A 454 -34.95 32.51 35.51
C LEU A 454 -35.99 31.64 34.81
N MET A 455 -35.60 30.87 33.78
CA MET A 455 -36.53 29.98 33.07
C MET A 455 -37.21 28.96 33.97
N MET A 456 -36.48 28.34 34.89
CA MET A 456 -37.07 27.40 35.86
C MET A 456 -38.09 28.09 36.74
N ALA A 457 -37.76 29.26 37.29
CA ALA A 457 -38.68 30.04 38.12
C ALA A 457 -39.93 30.50 37.34
N THR A 458 -39.81 30.81 36.05
CA THR A 458 -40.98 31.17 35.21
C THR A 458 -41.86 29.97 34.93
N GLU A 459 -41.29 28.78 34.71
CA GLU A 459 -42.05 27.55 34.45
C GLU A 459 -42.79 27.10 35.72
N GLU A 460 -42.14 27.14 36.89
CA GLU A 460 -42.79 26.85 38.17
C GLU A 460 -44.01 27.76 38.42
N LYS A 461 -43.88 29.05 38.11
CA LYS A 461 -44.99 30.00 38.19
C LYS A 461 -46.10 29.69 37.18
N ARG A 462 -45.73 29.28 35.97
CA ARG A 462 -46.68 28.89 34.92
C ARG A 462 -47.49 27.66 35.32
N GLU A 463 -46.82 26.62 35.83
CA GLU A 463 -47.47 25.41 36.32
C GLU A 463 -48.44 25.72 37.48
N ALA A 464 -48.05 26.60 38.41
CA ALA A 464 -48.94 27.04 39.49
C ALA A 464 -50.20 27.73 38.96
N ILE A 465 -50.07 28.63 37.99
CA ILE A 465 -51.21 29.30 37.33
C ILE A 465 -52.09 28.30 36.58
N ASP A 466 -51.50 27.32 35.90
CA ASP A 466 -52.24 26.30 35.16
C ASP A 466 -53.06 25.39 36.09
N VAL A 467 -52.53 25.03 37.26
CA VAL A 467 -53.27 24.29 38.30
C VAL A 467 -54.46 25.11 38.80
N GLU A 468 -54.24 26.39 39.11
CA GLU A 468 -55.31 27.28 39.59
C GLU A 468 -56.40 27.48 38.51
N LEU A 469 -56.02 27.63 37.24
CA LEU A 469 -56.95 27.68 36.11
C LEU A 469 -57.75 26.40 35.96
N GLN A 470 -57.13 25.22 36.14
CA GLN A 470 -57.84 23.93 36.08
C GLN A 470 -58.85 23.79 37.21
N GLU A 471 -58.51 24.19 38.43
CA GLU A 471 -59.42 24.18 39.57
C GLU A 471 -60.61 25.11 39.34
N LEU A 472 -60.36 26.32 38.85
CA LEU A 472 -61.41 27.28 38.51
C LEU A 472 -62.31 26.77 37.38
N LYS A 473 -61.75 26.14 36.34
CA LYS A 473 -62.53 25.50 35.26
C LYS A 473 -63.39 24.34 35.76
N LYS A 474 -62.88 23.51 36.68
CA LYS A 474 -63.67 22.44 37.31
C LYS A 474 -64.84 23.01 38.12
N LYS A 475 -64.59 24.06 38.92
CA LYS A 475 -65.65 24.76 39.66
C LYS A 475 -66.67 25.40 38.72
N GLN A 476 -66.22 26.02 37.63
CA GLN A 476 -67.09 26.58 36.60
C GLN A 476 -67.95 25.50 35.93
N ALA A 477 -67.38 24.35 35.59
CA ALA A 477 -68.11 23.23 35.00
C ALA A 477 -69.13 22.59 35.95
N SER A 478 -68.96 22.72 37.28
CA SER A 478 -69.96 22.27 38.26
C SER A 478 -71.11 23.25 38.50
N LEU A 479 -71.04 24.46 37.93
CA LEU A 479 -72.08 25.50 38.02
C LEU A 479 -73.02 25.51 36.79
N TYR A 480 -72.74 24.69 35.78
CA TYR A 480 -73.60 24.38 34.64
C TYR A 480 -74.06 22.93 34.75
#